data_AF-E6QQZ1-F1
#
_entry.id   AF-E6QQZ1-F1
#
_cell.length_a   1.000
_cell.length_b   1.000
_cell.length_c   1.000
_cell.angle_alpha   90.00
_cell.angle_beta   90.00
_cell.angle_gamma   90.00
#
_symmetry.space_group_name_H-M   'P 1'
#
loop_
_entity.id
_entity.type
_entity.pdbx_description
1 polymer ?
#
loop_
_entity_poly.entity_id
_entity_poly.type
_entity_poly.pdbx_seq_one_letter_code
_entity_poly.pdbx_strand_id
1 'polypeptide(L)'
;MAWFEKEMSFAGEKLTEAAKNSIALAGDRLGEVVQAGATQIGAELRDVVQTTSQEIDAKLDMISAELHDQRQFTKDDVRELVDYAADRFSGALDERMAVARQQISDLVEEKVEYFKVEVDQFFIQRQRDLARERHRLWWNVFFAVLTSILVGVVSWFYQHVERGELDLFAIFRIVMASLTGGYAVYLLVKMVLRWRSMSEHRKDVMFLTMRYWGVLRPENMFMNVLLLVLMVLGLQLFLFPQWLLRLPGGDELLRVLRDMFPHLHW
;
A
#
# COMPACT_ATOMS: atom_id res chain seq x y z
N MET A 1 98.28 1.48 94.82
CA MET A 1 97.97 0.74 93.58
C MET A 1 97.11 -0.50 93.85
N ALA A 2 97.55 -1.44 94.72
CA ALA A 2 96.82 -2.70 94.95
C ALA A 2 95.41 -2.62 95.59
N TRP A 3 95.11 -1.59 96.39
CA TRP A 3 93.80 -1.45 97.03
C TRP A 3 92.69 -1.07 96.04
N PHE A 4 93.02 -0.22 95.06
CA PHE A 4 92.07 0.24 94.04
C PHE A 4 91.70 -0.87 93.05
N GLU A 5 92.65 -1.73 92.65
CA GLU A 5 92.35 -2.93 91.84
C GLU A 5 91.43 -3.90 92.58
N LYS A 6 91.63 -4.08 93.90
CA LYS A 6 90.81 -5.00 94.70
C LYS A 6 89.39 -4.48 94.93
N GLU A 7 89.21 -3.17 95.13
CA GLU A 7 87.88 -2.58 95.23
C GLU A 7 87.17 -2.54 93.87
N MET A 8 87.88 -2.26 92.76
CA MET A 8 87.27 -2.33 91.42
C MET A 8 86.92 -3.76 91.02
N SER A 9 87.76 -4.76 91.35
CA SER A 9 87.45 -6.17 91.08
C SER A 9 86.28 -6.65 91.94
N PHE A 10 86.25 -6.28 93.23
CA PHE A 10 85.16 -6.59 94.15
C PHE A 10 83.85 -5.90 93.74
N ALA A 11 83.90 -4.65 93.31
CA ALA A 11 82.75 -3.93 92.77
C ALA A 11 82.28 -4.53 91.44
N GLY A 12 83.20 -4.93 90.55
CA GLY A 12 82.90 -5.61 89.29
C GLY A 12 82.24 -6.97 89.51
N GLU A 13 82.72 -7.74 90.49
CA GLU A 13 82.16 -9.05 90.85
C GLU A 13 80.76 -8.89 91.47
N LYS A 14 80.57 -7.93 92.38
CA LYS A 14 79.26 -7.56 92.95
C LYS A 14 78.27 -7.07 91.89
N LEU A 15 78.73 -6.29 90.91
CA LEU A 15 77.90 -5.82 89.80
C LEU A 15 77.53 -6.97 88.86
N THR A 16 78.44 -7.90 88.61
CA THR A 16 78.18 -9.06 87.76
C THR A 16 77.20 -10.03 88.44
N GLU A 17 77.32 -10.21 89.75
CA GLU A 17 76.40 -11.00 90.57
C GLU A 17 75.02 -10.32 90.68
N ALA A 18 74.97 -9.01 90.89
CA ALA A 18 73.73 -8.24 90.88
C ALA A 18 73.04 -8.24 89.51
N ALA A 19 73.81 -8.19 88.42
CA ALA A 19 73.29 -8.31 87.05
C ALA A 19 72.76 -9.72 86.75
N LYS A 20 73.46 -10.78 87.18
CA LYS A 20 72.96 -12.16 87.03
C LYS A 20 71.68 -12.39 87.82
N ASN A 21 71.62 -11.91 89.07
CA ASN A 21 70.43 -12.05 89.91
C ASN A 21 69.25 -11.22 89.39
N SER A 22 69.49 -10.01 88.87
CA SER A 22 68.43 -9.20 88.28
C SER A 22 67.94 -9.76 86.96
N ILE A 23 68.82 -10.32 86.12
CA ILE A 23 68.43 -11.01 84.88
C ILE A 23 67.66 -12.30 85.17
N ALA A 24 68.07 -13.09 86.15
CA ALA A 24 67.33 -14.29 86.56
C ALA A 24 65.94 -13.93 87.12
N LEU A 25 65.88 -12.93 88.01
CA LEU A 25 64.62 -12.44 88.58
C LEU A 25 63.71 -11.83 87.49
N ALA A 26 64.27 -11.12 86.52
CA ALA A 26 63.54 -10.60 85.38
C ALA A 26 63.08 -11.73 84.45
N GLY A 27 63.89 -12.77 84.23
CA GLY A 27 63.54 -13.95 83.45
C GLY A 27 62.37 -14.72 84.05
N ASP A 28 62.39 -14.94 85.37
CA ASP A 28 61.30 -15.62 86.08
C ASP A 28 60.01 -14.78 86.06
N ARG A 29 60.11 -13.47 86.31
CA ARG A 29 58.95 -12.56 86.27
C ARG A 29 58.37 -12.40 84.87
N LEU A 30 59.22 -12.32 83.84
CA LEU A 30 58.77 -12.26 82.45
C LEU A 30 58.17 -13.59 82.01
N GLY A 31 58.75 -14.72 82.41
CA GLY A 31 58.20 -16.05 82.16
C GLY A 31 56.80 -16.21 82.76
N GLU A 32 56.63 -15.80 84.01
CA GLU A 32 55.34 -15.82 84.71
C GLU A 32 54.31 -14.89 84.04
N VAL A 33 54.69 -13.65 83.70
CA VAL A 33 53.79 -12.69 83.03
C VAL A 33 53.42 -13.14 81.62
N VAL A 34 54.36 -13.70 80.85
CA VAL A 34 54.09 -14.22 79.50
C VAL A 34 53.22 -15.46 79.56
N GLN A 35 53.48 -16.38 80.49
CA GLN A 35 52.67 -17.58 80.64
C GLN A 35 51.25 -17.22 81.10
N ALA A 36 51.12 -16.40 82.15
CA ALA A 36 49.83 -15.92 82.64
C ALA A 36 49.07 -15.16 81.54
N GLY A 37 49.73 -14.23 80.86
CA GLY A 37 49.18 -13.48 79.73
C GLY A 37 48.74 -14.37 78.58
N ALA A 38 49.52 -15.39 78.21
CA ALA A 38 49.16 -16.33 77.14
C ALA A 38 47.92 -17.18 77.50
N THR A 39 47.83 -17.66 78.75
CA THR A 39 46.62 -18.38 79.22
C THR A 39 45.40 -17.47 79.27
N GLN A 40 45.54 -16.24 79.74
CA GLN A 40 44.42 -15.30 79.85
C GLN A 40 43.92 -14.84 78.47
N ILE A 41 44.84 -14.50 77.57
CA ILE A 41 44.52 -14.16 76.17
C ILE A 41 43.93 -15.38 75.45
N GLY A 42 44.46 -16.59 75.69
CA GLY A 42 43.92 -17.82 75.12
C GLY A 42 42.50 -18.12 75.60
N ALA A 43 42.20 -17.83 76.87
CA ALA A 43 40.86 -17.97 77.44
C ALA A 43 39.88 -16.93 76.87
N GLU A 44 40.28 -15.65 76.82
CA GLU A 44 39.46 -14.58 76.23
C GLU A 44 39.20 -14.79 74.74
N LEU A 45 40.22 -15.16 73.95
CA LEU A 45 40.04 -15.46 72.52
C LEU A 45 39.10 -16.64 72.31
N ARG A 46 39.23 -17.70 73.12
CA ARG A 46 38.35 -18.86 73.03
C ARG A 46 36.90 -18.48 73.35
N ASP A 47 36.69 -17.67 74.38
CA ASP A 47 35.37 -17.19 74.78
C ASP A 47 34.75 -16.32 73.68
N VAL A 48 35.49 -15.31 73.18
CA VAL A 48 35.05 -14.44 72.10
C VAL A 48 34.74 -15.22 70.83
N VAL A 49 35.59 -16.19 70.44
CA VAL A 49 35.34 -17.03 69.26
C VAL A 49 34.09 -17.89 69.45
N GLN A 50 33.89 -18.45 70.64
CA GLN A 50 32.73 -19.28 70.93
C GLN A 50 31.43 -18.47 70.94
N THR A 51 31.42 -17.30 71.57
CA THR A 51 30.28 -16.36 71.55
C THR A 51 29.99 -15.88 70.12
N THR A 52 31.02 -15.50 69.38
CA THR A 52 30.87 -15.03 67.98
C THR A 52 30.34 -16.15 67.09
N SER A 53 30.80 -17.39 67.27
CA SER A 53 30.30 -18.54 66.51
C SER A 53 28.82 -18.79 66.79
N GLN A 54 28.40 -18.72 68.06
CA GLN A 54 26.99 -18.88 68.45
C GLN A 54 26.11 -17.78 67.87
N GLU A 55 26.61 -16.53 67.87
CA GLU A 55 25.89 -15.40 67.30
C GLU A 55 25.79 -15.49 65.76
N ILE A 56 26.84 -15.97 65.10
CA ILE A 56 26.83 -16.23 63.65
C ILE A 56 25.81 -17.32 63.30
N ASP A 57 25.80 -18.44 64.04
CA ASP A 57 24.84 -19.53 63.80
C ASP A 57 23.40 -19.04 63.98
N ALA A 58 23.13 -18.29 65.05
CA ALA A 58 21.81 -17.70 65.28
C ALA A 58 21.37 -16.76 64.14
N LYS A 59 22.30 -15.96 63.60
CA LYS A 59 22.00 -15.09 62.46
C LYS A 59 21.87 -15.86 61.16
N LEU A 60 22.63 -16.93 60.95
CA LEU A 60 22.49 -17.80 59.78
C LEU A 60 21.14 -18.53 59.78
N ASP A 61 20.68 -19.03 60.93
CA ASP A 61 19.36 -19.63 61.07
C ASP A 61 18.24 -18.62 60.79
N MET A 62 18.38 -17.40 61.31
CA MET A 62 17.43 -16.31 61.02
C MET A 62 17.43 -15.93 59.54
N ILE A 63 18.61 -15.80 58.92
CA ILE A 63 18.72 -15.52 57.48
C ILE A 63 18.14 -16.68 56.66
N SER A 64 18.36 -17.93 57.07
CA SER A 64 17.82 -19.09 56.37
C SER A 64 16.29 -19.14 56.48
N ALA A 65 15.72 -18.77 57.61
CA ALA A 65 14.27 -18.65 57.80
C ALA A 65 13.69 -17.51 56.96
N GLU A 66 14.31 -16.32 57.01
CA GLU A 66 13.89 -15.16 56.22
C GLU A 66 14.01 -15.41 54.71
N LEU A 67 15.07 -16.09 54.28
CA LEU A 67 15.31 -16.43 52.87
C LEU A 67 14.36 -17.53 52.40
N HIS A 68 13.91 -18.42 53.29
CA HIS A 68 12.85 -19.38 53.00
C HIS A 68 11.48 -18.70 52.87
N ASP A 69 11.19 -17.71 53.71
CA ASP A 69 9.95 -16.91 53.68
C ASP A 69 9.90 -16.00 52.44
N GLN A 70 11.01 -15.34 52.09
CA GLN A 70 11.13 -14.49 50.90
C GLN A 70 11.13 -15.27 49.58
N ARG A 71 11.57 -16.54 49.55
CA ARG A 71 11.50 -17.37 48.33
C ARG A 71 10.10 -17.89 48.02
N GLN A 72 9.12 -17.63 48.87
CA GLN A 72 7.72 -17.89 48.59
C GLN A 72 7.06 -16.70 47.87
N PHE A 73 7.66 -16.22 46.78
CA PHE A 73 6.87 -15.63 45.70
C PHE A 73 6.03 -16.78 45.14
N THR A 74 4.88 -17.04 45.78
CA THR A 74 4.17 -18.29 45.58
C THR A 74 3.46 -18.28 44.24
N LYS A 75 3.14 -19.49 43.75
CA LYS A 75 2.32 -19.65 42.55
C LYS A 75 0.97 -18.92 42.68
N ASP A 76 0.47 -18.80 43.91
CA ASP A 76 -0.79 -18.12 44.21
C ASP A 76 -0.63 -16.59 44.11
N ASP A 77 0.47 -16.00 44.59
CA ASP A 77 0.76 -14.57 44.38
C ASP A 77 0.93 -14.23 42.89
N VAL A 78 1.61 -15.10 42.12
CA VAL A 78 1.73 -14.94 40.66
C VAL A 78 0.36 -15.02 39.99
N ARG A 79 -0.50 -15.93 40.46
CA ARG A 79 -1.86 -16.07 39.95
C ARG A 79 -2.69 -14.83 40.24
N GLU A 80 -2.60 -14.29 41.45
CA GLU A 80 -3.33 -13.07 41.84
C GLU A 80 -2.86 -11.86 41.01
N LEU A 81 -1.56 -11.72 40.76
CA LEU A 81 -1.04 -10.68 39.88
C LEU A 81 -1.50 -10.83 38.42
N VAL A 82 -1.56 -12.07 37.91
CA VAL A 82 -2.06 -12.35 36.55
C VAL A 82 -3.55 -12.10 36.46
N ASP A 83 -4.35 -12.52 37.45
CA ASP A 83 -5.78 -12.29 37.47
C ASP A 83 -6.09 -10.79 37.57
N TYR A 84 -5.36 -10.05 38.41
CA TYR A 84 -5.46 -8.59 38.50
C TYR A 84 -5.08 -7.91 37.17
N ALA A 85 -3.99 -8.34 36.55
CA ALA A 85 -3.56 -7.82 35.25
C ALA A 85 -4.58 -8.16 34.15
N ALA A 86 -5.18 -9.35 34.18
CA ALA A 86 -6.19 -9.79 33.23
C ALA A 86 -7.47 -8.96 33.36
N ASP A 87 -7.97 -8.73 34.58
CA ASP A 87 -9.15 -7.89 34.81
C ASP A 87 -8.88 -6.44 34.37
N ARG A 88 -7.72 -5.89 34.75
CA ARG A 88 -7.37 -4.51 34.38
C ARG A 88 -7.19 -4.35 32.87
N PHE A 89 -6.60 -5.35 32.22
CA PHE A 89 -6.40 -5.38 30.77
C PHE A 89 -7.73 -5.58 30.03
N SER A 90 -8.61 -6.45 30.51
CA SER A 90 -9.94 -6.68 29.94
C SER A 90 -10.77 -5.40 29.98
N GLY A 91 -10.80 -4.70 31.12
CA GLY A 91 -11.50 -3.42 31.24
C GLY A 91 -10.94 -2.36 30.28
N ALA A 92 -9.62 -2.26 30.15
CA ALA A 92 -8.99 -1.31 29.22
C ALA A 92 -9.20 -1.68 27.74
N LEU A 93 -9.25 -2.97 27.41
CA LEU A 93 -9.56 -3.43 26.05
C LEU A 93 -11.02 -3.17 25.70
N ASP A 94 -11.96 -3.47 26.59
CA ASP A 94 -13.39 -3.24 26.34
C ASP A 94 -13.69 -1.75 26.11
N GLU A 95 -13.09 -0.86 26.91
CA GLU A 95 -13.20 0.59 26.72
C GLU A 95 -12.66 1.02 25.35
N ARG A 96 -11.47 0.55 24.98
CA ARG A 96 -10.87 0.85 23.66
C ARG A 96 -11.69 0.28 22.52
N MET A 97 -12.23 -0.92 22.68
CA MET A 97 -13.03 -1.60 21.64
C MET A 97 -14.37 -0.90 21.44
N ALA A 98 -15.00 -0.42 22.52
CA ALA A 98 -16.22 0.38 22.44
C ALA A 98 -15.97 1.70 21.66
N VAL A 99 -14.90 2.42 21.99
CA VAL A 99 -14.51 3.64 21.29
C VAL A 99 -14.17 3.37 19.82
N ALA A 100 -13.40 2.31 19.53
CA ALA A 100 -13.05 1.93 18.17
C ALA A 100 -14.29 1.57 17.35
N ARG A 101 -15.24 0.82 17.92
CA ARG A 101 -16.50 0.46 17.26
C ARG A 101 -17.32 1.69 16.91
N GLN A 102 -17.39 2.67 17.81
CA GLN A 102 -18.06 3.94 17.56
C GLN A 102 -17.39 4.69 16.40
N GLN A 103 -16.07 4.89 16.47
CA GLN A 103 -15.32 5.59 15.42
C GLN A 103 -15.43 4.90 14.04
N ILE A 104 -15.41 3.56 14.00
CA ILE A 104 -15.62 2.80 12.76
C ILE A 104 -17.02 3.02 12.22
N SER A 105 -18.04 3.04 13.10
CA SER A 105 -19.43 3.23 12.69
C SER A 105 -19.64 4.63 12.11
N ASP A 106 -19.12 5.65 12.79
CA ASP A 106 -19.16 7.04 12.34
C ASP A 106 -18.43 7.22 10.99
N LEU A 107 -17.26 6.60 10.84
CA LEU A 107 -16.50 6.63 9.59
C LEU A 107 -17.25 5.92 8.45
N VAL A 108 -17.86 4.77 8.72
CA VAL A 108 -18.66 4.03 7.73
C VAL A 108 -19.86 4.87 7.31
N GLU A 109 -20.55 5.51 8.25
CA GLU A 109 -21.67 6.40 7.95
C GLU A 109 -21.25 7.56 7.05
N GLU A 110 -20.18 8.28 7.41
CA GLU A 110 -19.63 9.38 6.61
C GLU A 110 -19.25 8.92 5.19
N LYS A 111 -18.57 7.77 5.06
CA LYS A 111 -18.16 7.26 3.75
C LYS A 111 -19.34 6.76 2.91
N VAL A 112 -20.35 6.18 3.55
CA VAL A 112 -21.58 5.76 2.85
C VAL A 112 -22.38 6.97 2.40
N GLU A 113 -22.50 8.01 3.22
CA GLU A 113 -23.17 9.26 2.85
C GLU A 113 -22.45 9.95 1.69
N TYR A 114 -21.12 10.11 1.79
CA TYR A 114 -20.31 10.64 0.70
C TYR A 114 -20.48 9.81 -0.59
N PHE A 115 -20.45 8.48 -0.49
CA PHE A 115 -20.64 7.60 -1.63
C PHE A 115 -22.03 7.73 -2.24
N LYS A 116 -23.10 7.84 -1.43
CA LYS A 116 -24.46 8.09 -1.92
C LYS A 116 -24.52 9.40 -2.71
N VAL A 117 -23.97 10.48 -2.16
CA VAL A 117 -23.96 11.79 -2.82
C VAL A 117 -23.20 11.73 -4.14
N GLU A 118 -22.03 11.10 -4.18
CA GLU A 118 -21.23 10.97 -5.39
C GLU A 118 -21.92 10.09 -6.44
N VAL A 119 -22.55 8.99 -6.02
CA VAL A 119 -23.31 8.09 -6.91
C VAL A 119 -24.53 8.78 -7.49
N ASP A 120 -25.30 9.50 -6.66
CA ASP A 120 -26.46 10.28 -7.13
C ASP A 120 -26.01 11.37 -8.10
N GLN A 121 -24.92 12.07 -7.78
CA GLN A 121 -24.32 13.06 -8.67
C GLN A 121 -23.87 12.44 -10.00
N PHE A 122 -23.25 11.26 -9.97
CA PHE A 122 -22.87 10.52 -11.16
C PHE A 122 -24.09 10.12 -11.99
N PHE A 123 -25.18 9.64 -11.37
CA PHE A 123 -26.41 9.32 -12.09
C PHE A 123 -27.08 10.56 -12.69
N ILE A 124 -27.14 11.67 -11.97
CA ILE A 124 -27.66 12.95 -12.47
C ILE A 124 -26.82 13.46 -13.65
N GLN A 125 -25.50 13.41 -13.53
CA GLN A 125 -24.58 13.81 -14.62
C GLN A 125 -24.73 12.89 -15.83
N ARG A 126 -24.80 11.58 -15.61
CA ARG A 126 -24.99 10.59 -16.68
C ARG A 126 -26.34 10.75 -17.38
N GLN A 127 -27.43 11.01 -16.67
CA GLN A 127 -28.72 11.29 -17.28
C GLN A 127 -28.70 12.60 -18.08
N ARG A 128 -28.04 13.65 -17.57
CA ARG A 128 -27.84 14.91 -18.31
C ARG A 128 -27.00 14.70 -19.57
N ASP A 129 -25.97 13.87 -19.51
CA ASP A 129 -25.15 13.54 -20.69
C ASP A 129 -25.91 12.71 -21.71
N LEU A 130 -26.71 11.73 -21.27
CA LEU A 130 -27.61 10.97 -22.16
C LEU A 130 -28.65 11.88 -22.85
N ALA A 131 -29.21 12.86 -22.13
CA ALA A 131 -30.14 13.83 -22.71
C ALA A 131 -29.47 14.73 -23.77
N ARG A 132 -28.23 15.19 -23.51
CA ARG A 132 -27.44 15.96 -24.49
C ARG A 132 -27.05 15.11 -25.70
N GLU A 133 -26.68 13.85 -25.49
CA GLU A 133 -26.34 12.92 -26.57
C GLU A 133 -27.55 12.64 -27.47
N ARG A 134 -28.74 12.44 -26.89
CA ARG A 134 -29.98 12.26 -27.65
C ARG A 134 -30.28 13.46 -28.54
N HIS A 135 -30.10 14.68 -28.03
CA HIS A 135 -30.32 15.91 -28.79
C HIS A 135 -29.30 16.06 -29.93
N ARG A 136 -28.01 15.80 -29.68
CA ARG A 136 -26.97 15.80 -30.73
C ARG A 136 -27.24 14.75 -31.80
N LEU A 137 -27.63 13.55 -31.41
CA LEU A 137 -27.95 12.45 -32.33
C LEU A 137 -29.17 12.81 -33.20
N TRP A 138 -30.20 13.42 -32.62
CA TRP A 138 -31.36 13.93 -33.34
C TRP A 138 -30.98 14.96 -34.41
N TRP A 139 -30.15 15.95 -34.05
CA TRP A 139 -29.69 16.96 -35.01
C TRP A 139 -28.82 16.38 -36.12
N ASN A 140 -27.93 15.44 -35.81
CA ASN A 140 -27.10 14.79 -36.82
C ASN A 140 -27.94 13.99 -37.81
N VAL A 141 -28.93 13.23 -37.32
CA VAL A 141 -29.86 12.50 -38.18
C VAL A 141 -30.71 13.48 -39.01
N PHE A 142 -31.21 14.55 -38.39
CA PHE A 142 -31.97 15.58 -39.08
C PHE A 142 -31.17 16.22 -40.23
N PHE A 143 -29.92 16.62 -39.98
CA PHE A 143 -29.06 17.19 -41.02
C PHE A 143 -28.71 16.18 -42.12
N ALA A 144 -28.52 14.90 -41.77
CA ALA A 144 -28.28 13.85 -42.77
C ALA A 144 -29.51 13.66 -43.68
N VAL A 145 -30.72 13.62 -43.11
CA VAL A 145 -31.98 13.54 -43.87
C VAL A 145 -32.15 14.78 -44.75
N LEU A 146 -31.95 15.97 -44.19
CA LEU A 146 -32.06 17.23 -44.94
C LEU A 146 -31.07 17.29 -46.10
N THR A 147 -29.83 16.88 -45.88
CA THR A 147 -28.79 16.82 -46.92
C THR A 147 -29.15 15.81 -48.00
N SER A 148 -29.64 14.62 -47.63
CA SER A 148 -30.09 13.61 -48.60
C SER A 148 -31.24 14.13 -49.46
N ILE A 149 -32.19 14.88 -48.89
CA ILE A 149 -33.29 15.49 -49.63
C ILE A 149 -32.76 16.57 -50.57
N LEU A 150 -31.92 17.49 -50.08
CA LEU A 150 -31.37 18.57 -50.88
C LEU A 150 -30.55 18.07 -52.05
N VAL A 151 -29.69 17.05 -51.83
CA VAL A 151 -28.93 16.48 -52.93
C VAL A 151 -29.85 15.73 -53.90
N GLY A 152 -30.89 15.02 -53.42
CA GLY A 152 -31.90 14.42 -54.29
C GLY A 152 -32.65 15.45 -55.15
N VAL A 153 -32.92 16.65 -54.63
CA VAL A 153 -33.54 17.75 -55.37
C VAL A 153 -32.57 18.35 -56.40
N VAL A 154 -31.32 18.63 -56.01
CA VAL A 154 -30.29 19.17 -56.93
C VAL A 154 -29.97 18.18 -58.05
N SER A 155 -29.89 16.90 -57.70
CA SER A 155 -29.76 15.76 -58.62
C SER A 155 -30.84 15.71 -59.66
N TRP A 156 -32.09 15.74 -59.19
CA TRP A 156 -33.28 15.66 -60.04
C TRP A 156 -33.32 16.85 -61.00
N PHE A 157 -33.01 18.06 -60.49
CA PHE A 157 -32.94 19.26 -61.31
C PHE A 157 -31.85 19.19 -62.39
N TYR A 158 -30.65 18.71 -62.05
CA TYR A 158 -29.54 18.60 -63.00
C TYR A 158 -29.84 17.61 -64.13
N GLN A 159 -30.43 16.45 -63.81
CA GLN A 159 -30.79 15.43 -64.81
C GLN A 159 -31.98 15.84 -65.68
N HIS A 160 -32.95 16.55 -65.11
CA HIS A 160 -34.09 17.09 -65.86
C HIS A 160 -33.64 18.12 -66.90
N VAL A 161 -32.61 18.91 -66.59
CA VAL A 161 -32.07 19.94 -67.50
C VAL A 161 -31.15 19.36 -68.57
N GLU A 162 -30.32 18.34 -68.28
CA GLU A 162 -29.33 17.84 -69.24
C GLU A 162 -29.76 16.64 -70.10
N ARG A 163 -30.63 15.73 -69.63
CA ARG A 163 -30.82 14.42 -70.29
C ARG A 163 -32.23 14.02 -70.67
N GLY A 164 -33.27 14.73 -70.22
CA GLY A 164 -34.66 14.50 -70.63
C GLY A 164 -35.29 13.14 -70.23
N GLU A 165 -34.49 12.10 -69.95
CA GLU A 165 -34.93 10.80 -69.47
C GLU A 165 -34.25 10.49 -68.13
N LEU A 166 -35.07 10.37 -67.08
CA LEU A 166 -34.63 10.01 -65.73
C LEU A 166 -34.42 8.50 -65.65
N ASP A 167 -33.19 8.06 -65.86
CA ASP A 167 -32.80 6.68 -65.58
C ASP A 167 -32.74 6.44 -64.05
N LEU A 168 -33.40 5.38 -63.59
CA LEU A 168 -33.46 4.96 -62.19
C LEU A 168 -32.06 4.80 -61.57
N PHE A 169 -31.07 4.41 -62.40
CA PHE A 169 -29.69 4.25 -61.96
C PHE A 169 -28.99 5.58 -61.70
N ALA A 170 -29.35 6.63 -62.43
CA ALA A 170 -28.81 7.97 -62.26
C ALA A 170 -29.32 8.60 -60.96
N ILE A 171 -30.57 8.33 -60.59
CA ILE A 171 -31.15 8.68 -59.28
C ILE A 171 -30.41 7.93 -58.16
N PHE A 172 -30.22 6.61 -58.31
CA PHE A 172 -29.54 5.79 -57.32
C PHE A 172 -28.10 6.26 -57.03
N ARG A 173 -27.32 6.57 -58.08
CA ARG A 173 -25.95 7.08 -57.95
C ARG A 173 -25.89 8.37 -57.14
N ILE A 174 -26.81 9.29 -57.38
CA ILE A 174 -26.75 10.58 -56.70
C ILE A 174 -27.24 10.47 -55.26
N VAL A 175 -28.24 9.64 -54.98
CA VAL A 175 -28.63 9.31 -53.61
C VAL A 175 -27.45 8.66 -52.85
N MET A 176 -26.79 7.66 -53.43
CA MET A 176 -25.61 7.03 -52.81
C MET A 176 -24.43 7.98 -52.61
N ALA A 177 -24.16 8.87 -53.58
CA ALA A 177 -23.12 9.89 -53.46
C ALA A 177 -23.44 10.91 -52.37
N SER A 178 -24.70 11.33 -52.27
CA SER A 178 -25.15 12.24 -51.22
C SER A 178 -25.03 11.65 -49.82
N LEU A 179 -25.39 10.38 -49.65
CA LEU A 179 -25.35 9.68 -48.37
C LEU A 179 -23.91 9.45 -47.93
N THR A 180 -23.07 8.99 -48.86
CA THR A 180 -21.65 8.75 -48.59
C THR A 180 -20.92 10.05 -48.27
N GLY A 181 -21.16 11.12 -49.06
CA GLY A 181 -20.56 12.43 -48.84
C GLY A 181 -21.04 13.09 -47.53
N GLY A 182 -22.35 13.06 -47.25
CA GLY A 182 -22.92 13.59 -46.01
C GLY A 182 -22.40 12.85 -44.77
N TYR A 183 -22.31 11.51 -44.84
CA TYR A 183 -21.75 10.70 -43.76
C TYR A 183 -20.25 10.98 -43.53
N ALA A 184 -19.49 11.22 -44.60
CA ALA A 184 -18.07 11.59 -44.51
C ALA A 184 -17.85 12.93 -43.80
N VAL A 185 -18.61 13.96 -44.16
CA VAL A 185 -18.53 15.27 -43.51
C VAL A 185 -18.93 15.16 -42.04
N TYR A 186 -20.00 14.44 -41.73
CA TYR A 186 -20.43 14.18 -40.36
C TYR A 186 -19.32 13.52 -39.52
N LEU A 187 -18.66 12.50 -40.07
CA LEU A 187 -17.54 11.80 -39.41
C LEU A 187 -16.37 12.74 -39.11
N LEU A 188 -15.99 13.58 -40.07
CA LEU A 188 -14.92 14.55 -39.90
C LEU A 188 -15.25 15.56 -38.79
N VAL A 189 -16.45 16.13 -38.80
CA VAL A 189 -16.89 17.06 -37.74
C VAL A 189 -16.91 16.38 -36.38
N LYS A 190 -17.44 15.16 -36.27
CA LYS A 190 -17.45 14.39 -35.02
C LYS A 190 -16.03 14.09 -34.51
N MET A 191 -15.11 13.78 -35.41
CA MET A 191 -13.71 13.52 -35.10
C MET A 191 -12.99 14.77 -34.60
N VAL A 192 -13.20 15.93 -35.25
CA VAL A 192 -12.64 17.22 -34.83
C VAL A 192 -13.20 17.67 -33.48
N LEU A 193 -14.51 17.56 -33.26
CA LEU A 193 -15.14 17.92 -31.99
C LEU A 193 -14.62 17.03 -30.85
N ARG A 194 -14.51 15.71 -31.09
CA ARG A 194 -13.96 14.77 -30.11
C ARG A 194 -12.50 15.11 -29.79
N TRP A 195 -11.68 15.40 -30.81
CA TRP A 195 -10.28 15.81 -30.64
C TRP A 195 -10.17 17.08 -29.78
N ARG A 196 -11.02 18.07 -30.04
CA ARG A 196 -11.02 19.34 -29.29
C ARG A 196 -11.50 19.17 -27.84
N SER A 197 -12.43 18.25 -27.58
CA SER A 197 -12.96 17.99 -26.24
C SER A 197 -12.02 17.20 -25.31
N MET A 198 -10.91 16.64 -25.83
CA MET A 198 -9.93 15.93 -25.01
C MET A 198 -8.91 16.90 -24.41
N SER A 199 -8.92 17.02 -23.09
CA SER A 199 -7.87 17.70 -22.32
C SER A 199 -6.52 17.03 -22.55
N GLU A 200 -5.43 17.80 -22.50
CA GLU A 200 -4.06 17.38 -22.89
C GLU A 200 -3.63 16.04 -22.29
N HIS A 201 -4.02 15.71 -21.05
CA HIS A 201 -3.66 14.44 -20.40
C HIS A 201 -4.42 13.19 -20.90
N ARG A 202 -5.53 13.31 -21.63
CA ARG A 202 -6.25 12.14 -22.21
C ARG A 202 -5.74 11.74 -23.58
N LYS A 203 -4.90 12.56 -24.22
CA LYS A 203 -4.34 12.27 -25.55
C LYS A 203 -3.35 11.10 -25.49
N ASP A 204 -2.59 10.96 -24.40
CA ASP A 204 -1.65 9.84 -24.20
C ASP A 204 -2.35 8.53 -23.81
N VAL A 205 -3.40 8.60 -23.00
CA VAL A 205 -4.20 7.42 -22.63
C VAL A 205 -4.98 6.87 -23.84
N MET A 206 -5.37 7.73 -24.78
CA MET A 206 -6.02 7.32 -26.03
C MET A 206 -5.08 6.51 -26.94
N PHE A 207 -3.78 6.82 -26.95
CA PHE A 207 -2.78 6.05 -27.69
C PHE A 207 -2.59 4.65 -27.07
N LEU A 208 -2.61 4.56 -25.73
CA LEU A 208 -2.48 3.30 -25.02
C LEU A 208 -3.73 2.41 -25.14
N THR A 209 -4.92 3.01 -25.13
CA THR A 209 -6.21 2.29 -25.21
C THR A 209 -6.62 1.92 -26.65
N MET A 210 -6.14 2.65 -27.67
CA MET A 210 -6.27 2.26 -29.09
C MET A 210 -5.63 0.90 -29.38
N ARG A 211 -4.57 0.53 -28.66
CA ARG A 211 -3.80 -0.69 -28.93
C ARG A 211 -4.42 -1.97 -28.35
N TYR A 212 -5.24 -1.88 -27.30
CA TYR A 212 -5.64 -3.08 -26.55
C TYR A 212 -7.15 -3.33 -26.34
N TRP A 213 -8.06 -2.34 -26.48
CA TRP A 213 -9.46 -2.60 -26.07
C TRP A 213 -10.59 -1.97 -26.91
N GLY A 214 -10.27 -1.20 -27.95
CA GLY A 214 -11.30 -0.48 -28.73
C GLY A 214 -12.15 -1.34 -29.67
N VAL A 215 -11.68 -2.52 -30.10
CA VAL A 215 -12.18 -3.22 -31.29
C VAL A 215 -13.63 -3.74 -31.15
N LEU A 216 -14.16 -3.92 -29.93
CA LEU A 216 -15.44 -4.61 -29.70
C LEU A 216 -16.60 -3.73 -29.21
N ARG A 217 -16.47 -2.39 -29.14
CA ARG A 217 -17.62 -1.52 -28.81
C ARG A 217 -18.35 -1.02 -30.07
N PRO A 218 -19.69 -1.11 -30.15
CA PRO A 218 -20.46 -0.70 -31.33
C PRO A 218 -20.41 0.81 -31.63
N GLU A 219 -19.94 1.66 -30.71
CA GLU A 219 -19.72 3.10 -30.94
C GLU A 219 -18.31 3.46 -31.43
N ASN A 220 -17.47 2.48 -31.77
CA ASN A 220 -16.08 2.73 -32.06
C ASN A 220 -15.91 3.54 -33.37
N MET A 221 -15.06 4.58 -33.35
CA MET A 221 -14.78 5.41 -34.55
C MET A 221 -14.22 4.56 -35.71
N PHE A 222 -13.51 3.49 -35.39
CA PHE A 222 -13.00 2.52 -36.36
C PHE A 222 -14.10 1.87 -37.21
N MET A 223 -15.22 1.44 -36.61
CA MET A 223 -16.33 0.84 -37.36
C MET A 223 -17.02 1.84 -38.28
N ASN A 224 -17.11 3.12 -37.87
CA ASN A 224 -17.66 4.17 -38.71
C ASN A 224 -16.73 4.49 -39.90
N VAL A 225 -15.41 4.50 -39.69
CA VAL A 225 -14.42 4.66 -40.77
C VAL A 225 -14.44 3.45 -41.72
N LEU A 226 -14.53 2.23 -41.19
CA LEU A 226 -14.67 1.03 -42.00
C LEU A 226 -15.94 1.07 -42.86
N LEU A 227 -17.06 1.50 -42.28
CA LEU A 227 -18.33 1.67 -43.00
C LEU A 227 -18.21 2.74 -44.09
N LEU A 228 -17.54 3.86 -43.82
CA LEU A 228 -17.27 4.88 -44.82
C LEU A 228 -16.41 4.34 -45.97
N VAL A 229 -15.36 3.57 -45.66
CA VAL A 229 -14.53 2.89 -46.67
C VAL A 229 -15.38 1.94 -47.51
N LEU A 230 -16.28 1.17 -46.89
CA LEU A 230 -17.18 0.26 -47.60
C LEU A 230 -18.17 1.03 -48.50
N MET A 231 -18.73 2.15 -48.03
CA MET A 231 -19.60 3.00 -48.86
C MET A 231 -18.85 3.61 -50.04
N VAL A 232 -17.63 4.11 -49.83
CA VAL A 232 -16.77 4.64 -50.90
C VAL A 232 -16.40 3.55 -51.90
N LEU A 233 -16.07 2.34 -51.44
CA LEU A 233 -15.80 1.20 -52.32
C LEU A 233 -17.04 0.80 -53.14
N GLY A 234 -18.21 0.77 -52.51
CA GLY A 234 -19.48 0.56 -53.22
C GLY A 234 -19.73 1.64 -54.27
N LEU A 235 -19.52 2.91 -53.93
CA LEU A 235 -19.67 4.02 -54.85
C LEU A 235 -18.68 3.94 -56.02
N GLN A 236 -17.42 3.59 -55.75
CA GLN A 236 -16.37 3.37 -56.75
C GLN A 236 -16.74 2.24 -57.73
N LEU A 237 -17.27 1.13 -57.21
CA LEU A 237 -17.73 -0.02 -57.99
C LEU A 237 -18.86 0.36 -58.95
N PHE A 238 -19.80 1.18 -58.47
CA PHE A 238 -20.97 1.61 -59.25
C PHE A 238 -20.64 2.74 -60.25
N LEU A 239 -19.65 3.59 -59.99
CA LEU A 239 -19.20 4.66 -60.90
C LEU A 239 -18.22 4.18 -61.97
N PHE A 240 -17.38 3.19 -61.67
CA PHE A 240 -16.34 2.70 -62.59
C PHE A 240 -16.32 1.15 -62.65
N PRO A 241 -17.30 0.53 -63.36
CA PRO A 241 -17.43 -0.94 -63.47
C PRO A 241 -16.22 -1.62 -64.15
N GLN A 242 -15.44 -0.86 -64.91
CA GLN A 242 -14.21 -1.28 -65.57
C GLN A 242 -13.07 -1.71 -64.62
N TRP A 243 -13.18 -1.45 -63.31
CA TRP A 243 -12.26 -1.99 -62.32
C TRP A 243 -12.57 -3.44 -61.94
N LEU A 244 -13.84 -3.90 -62.09
CA LEU A 244 -14.21 -5.32 -61.90
C LEU A 244 -13.50 -6.22 -62.90
N LEU A 245 -13.26 -5.75 -64.13
CA LEU A 245 -12.56 -6.49 -65.19
C LEU A 245 -11.09 -6.82 -64.87
N ARG A 246 -10.49 -6.16 -63.86
CA ARG A 246 -9.09 -6.38 -63.47
C ARG A 246 -8.93 -7.35 -62.30
N LEU A 247 -10.03 -7.78 -61.67
CA LEU A 247 -10.02 -8.77 -60.59
C LEU A 247 -10.14 -10.19 -61.19
N PRO A 248 -9.36 -11.18 -60.71
CA PRO A 248 -9.49 -12.55 -61.19
C PRO A 248 -10.89 -13.08 -60.82
N GLY A 249 -11.69 -13.44 -61.84
CA GLY A 249 -13.12 -13.80 -61.70
C GLY A 249 -14.12 -12.67 -62.00
N GLY A 250 -13.63 -11.48 -62.36
CA GLY A 250 -14.45 -10.31 -62.67
C GLY A 250 -15.42 -10.48 -63.84
N ASP A 251 -15.07 -11.30 -64.83
CA ASP A 251 -15.91 -11.61 -65.99
C ASP A 251 -17.18 -12.38 -65.60
N GLU A 252 -17.10 -13.22 -64.57
CA GLU A 252 -18.21 -14.04 -64.09
C GLU A 252 -19.18 -13.20 -63.25
N LEU A 253 -18.65 -12.31 -62.40
CA LEU A 253 -19.42 -11.30 -61.66
C LEU A 253 -20.10 -10.30 -62.60
N LEU A 254 -19.43 -9.87 -63.67
CA LEU A 254 -20.00 -8.99 -64.68
C LEU A 254 -21.09 -9.68 -65.49
N ARG A 255 -20.96 -10.98 -65.78
CA ARG A 255 -22.03 -11.78 -66.40
C ARG A 255 -23.23 -11.93 -65.49
N VAL A 256 -23.03 -12.26 -64.21
CA VAL A 256 -24.13 -12.35 -63.24
C VAL A 256 -24.83 -11.00 -63.08
N LEU A 257 -24.09 -9.89 -63.00
CA LEU A 257 -24.66 -8.53 -62.96
C LEU A 257 -25.41 -8.17 -64.25
N ARG A 258 -24.92 -8.61 -65.41
CA ARG A 258 -25.54 -8.36 -66.72
C ARG A 258 -26.80 -9.22 -66.94
N ASP A 259 -26.78 -10.47 -66.49
CA ASP A 259 -27.92 -11.39 -66.58
C ASP A 259 -29.03 -11.02 -65.59
N MET A 260 -28.65 -10.48 -64.42
CA MET A 260 -29.61 -10.00 -63.43
C MET A 260 -30.22 -8.64 -63.80
N PHE A 261 -29.59 -7.88 -64.71
CA PHE A 261 -30.06 -6.59 -65.21
C PHE A 261 -29.89 -6.47 -66.74
N PRO A 262 -30.74 -7.14 -67.53
CA PRO A 262 -30.57 -7.31 -68.98
C PRO A 262 -30.79 -6.03 -69.82
N HIS A 263 -31.21 -4.92 -69.21
CA HIS A 263 -31.43 -3.64 -69.89
C HIS A 263 -30.20 -2.70 -69.89
N LEU A 264 -29.05 -3.19 -69.42
CA LEU A 264 -27.80 -2.44 -69.37
C LEU A 264 -27.08 -2.45 -70.73
N HIS A 265 -27.10 -1.33 -71.44
CA HIS A 265 -26.06 -1.00 -72.41
C HIS A 265 -24.95 -0.23 -71.68
N TRP A 266 -23.80 -0.90 -71.50
CA TRP A 266 -22.57 -0.30 -70.98
C TRP A 266 -21.78 0.39 -72.09
#